data_AF-A0A917KCF0-F1
#
_entry.id   AF-A0A917KCF0-F1
#
_cell.length_a   1.000
_cell.length_b   1.000
_cell.length_c   1.000
_cell.angle_alpha   90.00
_cell.angle_beta   90.00
_cell.angle_gamma   90.00
#
_symmetry.space_group_name_H-M   'P 1'
#
loop_
_entity.id
_entity.type
_entity.pdbx_description
1 polymer ?
#
loop_
_entity_poly.entity_id
_entity_poly.type
_entity_poly.pdbx_seq_one_letter_code
_entity_poly.pdbx_strand_id
1 'polypeptide(L)'
;MAYVGLLYVGAVLFLNGVMLLGKADPKAIAVFNIFVGALQVITPTILIAADLADPVTILSASGIYLFGFTYLYVGIGLLGNFDSTGVGWFSLFVAIMALGYSFANFRLLGDPPFGVIWLYWSFLWLLFFLLLGLKKERLTRYTGWVAAIEGWVTAAIPSFLIMTGYWTEPNAIALALLVFGVVVFIALWWGTTHEWSLRAFQRGYRAMPTSR
;
A
#
# COMPACT_ATOMS: atom_id res chain seq x y z
N MET A 1 2.81 -10.04 -17.93
CA MET A 1 2.06 -10.70 -16.83
C MET A 1 2.19 -9.96 -15.51
N ALA A 2 3.40 -9.68 -15.01
CA ALA A 2 3.60 -8.94 -13.75
C ALA A 2 2.90 -7.56 -13.71
N TYR A 3 2.92 -6.79 -14.81
CA TYR A 3 2.26 -5.47 -14.86
C TYR A 3 0.73 -5.54 -14.76
N VAL A 4 0.11 -6.62 -15.23
CA VAL A 4 -1.33 -6.84 -15.01
C VAL A 4 -1.60 -7.00 -13.50
N GLY A 5 -0.77 -7.78 -12.80
CA GLY A 5 -0.82 -7.87 -11.33
C GLY A 5 -0.68 -6.50 -10.67
N LEU A 6 0.27 -5.68 -11.11
CA LEU A 6 0.49 -4.33 -10.59
C LEU A 6 -0.72 -3.40 -10.80
N LEU A 7 -1.44 -3.50 -11.91
CA LEU A 7 -2.66 -2.73 -12.15
C LEU A 7 -3.70 -3.01 -11.06
N TYR A 8 -3.92 -4.29 -10.76
CA TYR A 8 -4.87 -4.72 -9.74
C TYR A 8 -4.37 -4.50 -8.30
N VAL A 9 -3.05 -4.49 -8.08
CA VAL A 9 -2.46 -3.97 -6.83
C VAL A 9 -2.90 -2.53 -6.60
N GLY A 10 -2.89 -1.70 -7.65
CA GLY A 10 -3.36 -0.33 -7.54
C GLY A 10 -4.83 -0.23 -7.11
N ALA A 11 -5.68 -1.06 -7.71
CA ALA A 11 -7.09 -1.14 -7.33
C ALA A 11 -7.30 -1.60 -5.88
N VAL A 12 -6.61 -2.65 -5.41
CA VAL A 12 -6.82 -3.17 -4.05
C VAL A 12 -6.26 -2.21 -2.98
N LEU A 13 -5.15 -1.53 -3.25
CA LEU A 13 -4.63 -0.49 -2.35
C LEU A 13 -5.61 0.68 -2.24
N PHE A 14 -6.16 1.13 -3.37
CA PHE A 14 -7.20 2.15 -3.39
C PHE A 14 -8.42 1.74 -2.56
N LEU A 15 -8.94 0.53 -2.79
CA LEU A 15 -10.11 0.01 -2.08
C LEU A 15 -9.85 -0.19 -0.59
N ASN A 16 -8.66 -0.66 -0.20
CA ASN A 16 -8.25 -0.73 1.21
C ASN A 16 -8.14 0.65 1.85
N GLY A 17 -7.64 1.66 1.12
CA GLY A 17 -7.65 3.04 1.57
C GLY A 17 -9.06 3.58 1.80
N VAL A 18 -9.97 3.36 0.86
CA VAL A 18 -11.40 3.72 0.96
C VAL A 18 -12.06 3.04 2.17
N MET A 19 -11.75 1.76 2.41
CA MET A 19 -12.20 1.01 3.59
C MET A 19 -11.71 1.65 4.90
N LEU A 20 -10.41 1.95 5.01
CA LEU A 20 -9.83 2.61 6.20
C LEU A 20 -10.41 4.01 6.45
N LEU A 21 -10.84 4.70 5.38
CA LEU A 21 -11.53 5.99 5.46
C LEU A 21 -13.02 5.87 5.82
N GLY A 22 -13.52 4.65 6.09
CA GLY A 22 -14.90 4.38 6.49
C GLY A 22 -15.92 4.58 5.37
N LYS A 23 -15.49 4.47 4.10
CA LYS A 23 -16.33 4.73 2.92
C LYS A 23 -16.88 3.46 2.28
N ALA A 24 -16.36 2.29 2.65
CA ALA A 24 -16.82 0.99 2.16
C ALA A 24 -16.81 -0.03 3.30
N ASP A 25 -17.72 -1.02 3.21
CA ASP A 25 -17.79 -2.11 4.15
C ASP A 25 -16.54 -3.01 4.07
N PRO A 26 -15.91 -3.40 5.19
CA PRO A 26 -14.71 -4.21 5.18
C PRO A 26 -14.87 -5.57 4.51
N LYS A 27 -16.02 -6.25 4.68
CA LYS A 27 -16.23 -7.57 4.08
C LYS A 27 -16.44 -7.49 2.58
N ALA A 28 -17.06 -6.42 2.09
CA ALA A 28 -17.16 -6.16 0.65
C ALA A 28 -15.77 -5.99 0.01
N ILE A 29 -14.86 -5.27 0.68
CA ILE A 29 -13.49 -5.03 0.21
C ILE A 29 -12.60 -6.27 0.37
N ALA A 30 -12.89 -7.11 1.37
CA ALA A 30 -12.18 -8.36 1.63
C ALA A 30 -12.19 -9.31 0.43
N VAL A 31 -13.31 -9.41 -0.28
CA VAL A 31 -13.44 -10.27 -1.48
C VAL A 31 -12.42 -9.86 -2.56
N PHE A 32 -12.26 -8.55 -2.79
CA PHE A 32 -11.31 -8.05 -3.76
C PHE A 32 -9.85 -8.32 -3.35
N ASN A 33 -9.55 -8.26 -2.04
CA ASN A 33 -8.25 -8.66 -1.51
C ASN A 33 -7.94 -10.13 -1.79
N ILE A 34 -8.92 -11.03 -1.73
CA ILE A 34 -8.72 -12.44 -2.10
C ILE A 34 -8.39 -12.58 -3.58
N PHE A 35 -9.12 -11.89 -4.47
CA PHE A 35 -8.85 -11.97 -5.91
C PHE A 35 -7.45 -11.49 -6.27
N VAL A 36 -7.06 -10.32 -5.78
CA VAL A 36 -5.72 -9.77 -6.06
C VAL A 36 -4.64 -10.58 -5.36
N GLY A 37 -4.89 -11.05 -4.13
CA GLY A 37 -3.99 -11.93 -3.41
C GLY A 37 -3.70 -13.23 -4.17
N ALA A 38 -4.73 -13.90 -4.67
CA ALA A 38 -4.59 -15.12 -5.46
C ALA A 38 -3.85 -14.86 -6.78
N LEU A 39 -4.21 -13.79 -7.51
CA LEU A 39 -3.51 -13.37 -8.72
C LEU A 39 -2.01 -13.16 -8.46
N GLN A 40 -1.66 -12.53 -7.34
CA GLN A 40 -0.30 -12.19 -6.95
C GLN A 40 0.48 -13.36 -6.31
N VAL A 41 -0.16 -14.50 -6.03
CA VAL A 41 0.54 -15.75 -5.70
C VAL A 41 0.76 -16.57 -6.97
N ILE A 42 -0.24 -16.64 -7.84
CA ILE A 42 -0.16 -17.41 -9.10
C ILE A 42 0.88 -16.80 -10.05
N THR A 43 0.85 -15.49 -10.25
CA THR A 43 1.72 -14.79 -11.21
C THR A 43 3.22 -15.05 -10.97
N PRO A 44 3.80 -14.80 -9.77
CA PRO A 44 5.21 -15.06 -9.54
C PRO A 44 5.56 -16.55 -9.60
N THR A 45 4.64 -17.46 -9.24
CA THR A 45 4.84 -18.90 -9.37
C THR A 45 5.08 -19.30 -10.84
N ILE A 46 4.28 -18.75 -11.75
CA ILE A 46 4.42 -18.99 -13.20
C ILE A 46 5.72 -18.37 -13.72
N LEU A 47 6.06 -17.14 -13.29
CA LEU A 47 7.28 -16.46 -13.74
C LEU A 47 8.56 -17.21 -13.31
N ILE A 48 8.61 -17.70 -12.07
CA ILE A 48 9.74 -18.47 -11.57
C ILE A 48 9.84 -19.84 -12.26
N ALA A 49 8.70 -20.49 -12.50
CA ALA A 49 8.70 -21.79 -13.19
C ALA A 49 9.16 -21.71 -14.65
N ALA A 50 9.07 -20.53 -15.28
CA ALA A 50 9.53 -20.33 -16.65
C ALA A 50 11.06 -20.29 -16.78
N ASP A 51 11.77 -19.83 -15.74
CA ASP A 51 13.23 -19.85 -15.68
C ASP A 51 13.72 -19.98 -14.23
N LEU A 52 13.93 -21.23 -13.80
CA LEU A 52 14.34 -21.58 -12.44
C LEU A 52 15.83 -21.32 -12.16
N ALA A 53 16.63 -21.02 -13.19
CA ALA A 53 18.07 -20.86 -13.06
C ALA A 53 18.51 -19.40 -13.02
N ASP A 54 17.68 -18.46 -13.49
CA ASP A 54 18.01 -17.04 -13.49
C ASP A 54 17.71 -16.35 -12.13
N PRO A 55 18.75 -15.95 -11.36
CA PRO A 55 18.56 -15.30 -10.07
C PRO A 55 17.86 -13.94 -10.18
N VAL A 56 17.98 -13.24 -11.32
CA VAL A 56 17.35 -11.93 -11.54
C VAL A 56 15.84 -12.09 -11.70
N THR A 57 15.40 -13.07 -12.48
CA THR A 57 13.98 -13.44 -12.62
C THR A 57 13.40 -13.87 -11.28
N ILE A 58 14.10 -14.75 -10.54
CA ILE A 58 13.66 -15.20 -9.22
C ILE A 58 13.50 -14.02 -8.25
N LEU A 59 14.51 -13.15 -8.17
CA LEU A 59 14.47 -11.96 -7.31
C LEU A 59 13.26 -11.09 -7.67
N SER A 60 13.12 -10.73 -8.94
CA SER A 60 12.06 -9.84 -9.43
C SER A 60 10.66 -10.40 -9.17
N ALA A 61 10.46 -11.70 -9.39
CA ALA A 61 9.19 -12.37 -9.14
C ALA A 61 8.92 -12.54 -7.63
N SER A 62 9.94 -12.82 -6.82
CA SER A 62 9.76 -13.12 -5.40
C SER A 62 9.16 -11.96 -4.60
N GLY A 63 9.41 -10.72 -5.00
CA GLY A 63 8.82 -9.53 -4.37
C GLY A 63 7.29 -9.47 -4.49
N ILE A 64 6.72 -10.08 -5.52
CA ILE A 64 5.27 -10.11 -5.76
C ILE A 64 4.54 -10.93 -4.67
N TYR A 65 5.17 -11.99 -4.15
CA TYR A 65 4.58 -12.79 -3.07
C TYR A 65 4.35 -11.99 -1.79
N LEU A 66 5.18 -11.00 -1.48
CA LEU A 66 5.00 -10.13 -0.31
C LEU A 66 3.61 -9.48 -0.33
N PHE A 67 3.22 -8.99 -1.51
CA PHE A 67 1.93 -8.36 -1.73
C PHE A 67 0.80 -9.38 -1.81
N GLY A 68 0.98 -10.47 -2.55
CA GLY A 68 -0.01 -11.53 -2.67
C GLY A 68 -0.43 -12.10 -1.31
N PHE A 69 0.55 -12.44 -0.47
CA PHE A 69 0.26 -12.90 0.89
C PHE A 69 -0.32 -11.80 1.76
N THR A 70 0.10 -10.54 1.63
CA THR A 70 -0.54 -9.43 2.37
C THR A 70 -2.04 -9.39 2.09
N TYR A 71 -2.45 -9.38 0.81
CA TYR A 71 -3.86 -9.27 0.45
C TYR A 71 -4.66 -10.51 0.82
N LEU A 72 -4.10 -11.72 0.66
CA LEU A 72 -4.77 -12.92 1.16
C LEU A 72 -4.98 -12.85 2.68
N TYR A 73 -3.97 -12.40 3.43
CA TYR A 73 -4.07 -12.26 4.88
C TYR A 73 -5.16 -11.25 5.27
N VAL A 74 -5.20 -10.09 4.62
CA VAL A 74 -6.24 -9.07 4.84
C VAL A 74 -7.62 -9.61 4.47
N GLY A 75 -7.79 -10.19 3.28
CA GLY A 75 -9.08 -10.68 2.80
C GLY A 75 -9.65 -11.79 3.69
N ILE A 76 -8.82 -12.79 4.02
CA ILE A 76 -9.24 -13.90 4.90
C ILE A 76 -9.54 -13.36 6.30
N GLY A 77 -8.69 -12.49 6.82
CA GLY A 77 -8.85 -11.89 8.15
C GLY A 77 -10.15 -11.09 8.28
N LEU A 78 -10.49 -10.28 7.29
CA LEU A 78 -11.72 -9.49 7.28
C LEU A 78 -12.98 -10.36 7.15
N LEU A 79 -12.97 -11.41 6.32
CA LEU A 79 -14.10 -12.33 6.19
C LEU A 79 -14.31 -13.17 7.46
N GLY A 80 -13.21 -13.65 8.05
CA GLY A 80 -13.21 -14.44 9.28
C GLY A 80 -13.34 -13.63 10.57
N ASN A 81 -13.28 -12.30 10.51
CA ASN A 81 -13.16 -11.39 11.66
C ASN A 81 -11.98 -11.76 12.58
N PHE A 82 -10.85 -12.15 12.00
CA PHE A 82 -9.63 -12.44 12.75
C PHE A 82 -8.97 -11.16 13.25
N ASP A 83 -8.19 -11.29 14.32
CA ASP A 83 -7.41 -10.17 14.82
C ASP A 83 -6.34 -9.74 13.80
N SER A 84 -6.19 -8.43 13.62
CA SER A 84 -5.28 -7.85 12.64
C SER A 84 -3.79 -7.83 13.03
N THR A 85 -3.42 -8.27 14.24
CA THR A 85 -2.02 -8.27 14.68
C THR A 85 -1.12 -9.12 13.79
N GLY A 86 -1.62 -10.27 13.30
CA GLY A 86 -0.87 -11.16 12.42
C GLY A 86 -0.44 -10.47 11.12
N VAL A 87 -1.37 -9.85 10.40
CA VAL A 87 -1.05 -9.08 9.18
C VAL A 87 -0.22 -7.83 9.51
N GLY A 88 -0.43 -7.23 10.69
CA GLY A 88 0.37 -6.11 11.16
C GLY A 88 1.85 -6.45 11.29
N TRP A 89 2.19 -7.55 11.96
CA TRP A 89 3.59 -8.00 12.07
C TRP A 89 4.17 -8.47 10.74
N PHE A 90 3.38 -9.15 9.91
CA PHE A 90 3.80 -9.46 8.54
C PHE A 90 4.10 -8.17 7.75
N SER A 91 3.36 -7.09 7.97
CA SER A 91 3.61 -5.81 7.32
C SER A 91 4.96 -5.20 7.71
N LEU A 92 5.44 -5.40 8.95
CA LEU A 92 6.80 -4.98 9.32
C LEU A 92 7.87 -5.73 8.52
N PHE A 93 7.69 -7.04 8.34
CA PHE A 93 8.59 -7.85 7.52
C PHE A 93 8.61 -7.33 6.08
N VAL A 94 7.43 -7.08 5.48
CA VAL A 94 7.32 -6.53 4.13
C VAL A 94 8.00 -5.15 4.04
N ALA A 95 7.81 -4.28 5.03
CA ALA A 95 8.44 -2.96 5.05
C ALA A 95 9.96 -3.01 5.03
N ILE A 96 10.56 -3.96 5.77
CA ILE A 96 12.02 -4.18 5.79
C ILE A 96 12.50 -4.76 4.46
N MET A 97 11.81 -5.79 3.94
CA MET A 97 12.17 -6.40 2.66
C MET A 97 12.07 -5.41 1.50
N ALA A 98 11.08 -4.52 1.52
CA ALA A 98 10.89 -3.47 0.53
C ALA A 98 12.12 -2.54 0.43
N LEU A 99 12.84 -2.29 1.53
CA LEU A 99 14.12 -1.55 1.47
C LEU A 99 15.18 -2.32 0.69
N GLY A 100 15.24 -3.64 0.86
CA GLY A 100 16.12 -4.52 0.08
C GLY A 100 15.78 -4.51 -1.41
N TYR A 101 14.48 -4.56 -1.77
CA TYR A 101 14.05 -4.44 -3.16
C TYR A 101 14.30 -3.05 -3.75
N SER A 102 14.15 -1.99 -2.95
CA SER A 102 14.54 -0.64 -3.37
C SER A 102 16.02 -0.58 -3.73
N PHE A 103 16.88 -1.11 -2.85
CA PHE A 103 18.32 -1.24 -3.13
C PHE A 103 18.59 -2.05 -4.41
N ALA A 104 17.94 -3.20 -4.58
CA ALA A 104 18.10 -4.03 -5.77
C ALA A 104 17.71 -3.29 -7.06
N ASN A 105 16.64 -2.50 -7.04
CA ASN A 105 16.22 -1.72 -8.20
C ASN A 105 17.23 -0.63 -8.57
N PHE A 106 17.76 0.09 -7.59
CA PHE A 106 18.78 1.12 -7.83
C PHE A 106 20.14 0.55 -8.25
N ARG A 107 20.53 -0.64 -7.76
CA ARG A 107 21.90 -1.15 -7.88
C ARG A 107 22.08 -2.31 -8.85
N LEU A 108 21.07 -3.16 -8.97
CA LEU A 108 21.16 -4.40 -9.74
C LEU A 108 20.32 -4.34 -11.01
N LEU A 109 19.07 -3.85 -10.90
CA LEU A 109 18.12 -3.86 -12.01
C LEU A 109 18.18 -2.60 -12.87
N GLY A 110 18.75 -1.51 -12.36
CA GLY A 110 18.83 -0.24 -13.10
C GLY A 110 17.46 0.39 -13.35
N ASP A 111 16.51 0.23 -12.42
CA ASP A 111 15.15 0.78 -12.49
C ASP A 111 14.91 1.78 -11.34
N PRO A 112 15.40 3.03 -11.46
CA PRO A 112 15.22 4.04 -10.42
C PRO A 112 13.76 4.32 -10.04
N PRO A 113 12.79 4.38 -10.97
CA PRO A 113 11.38 4.53 -10.61
C PRO A 113 10.89 3.45 -9.65
N PHE A 114 11.14 2.17 -9.94
CA PHE A 114 10.75 1.10 -9.03
C PHE A 114 11.56 1.12 -7.73
N GLY A 115 12.81 1.57 -7.77
CA GLY A 115 13.59 1.87 -6.57
C GLY A 115 12.87 2.83 -5.62
N VAL A 116 12.29 3.91 -6.16
CA VAL A 116 11.48 4.87 -5.38
C VAL A 116 10.14 4.26 -4.97
N ILE A 117 9.44 3.56 -5.86
CA ILE A 117 8.16 2.90 -5.55
C ILE A 117 8.30 1.89 -4.40
N TRP A 118 9.40 1.14 -4.32
CA TRP A 118 9.67 0.25 -3.19
C TRP A 118 9.85 1.00 -1.86
N LEU A 119 10.31 2.26 -1.87
CA LEU A 119 10.36 3.09 -0.66
C LEU A 119 8.96 3.55 -0.21
N TYR A 120 8.09 3.87 -1.17
CA TYR A 120 6.67 4.13 -0.89
C TYR A 120 6.03 2.91 -0.22
N TRP A 121 6.19 1.73 -0.81
CA TRP A 121 5.65 0.51 -0.22
C TRP A 121 6.32 0.16 1.11
N SER A 122 7.62 0.42 1.29
CA SER A 122 8.23 0.30 2.62
C SER A 122 7.53 1.18 3.66
N PHE A 123 7.25 2.43 3.30
CA PHE A 123 6.57 3.38 4.16
C PHE A 123 5.12 2.96 4.47
N LEU A 124 4.32 2.62 3.46
CA LEU A 124 2.93 2.22 3.65
C LEU A 124 2.80 0.94 4.49
N TRP A 125 3.65 -0.06 4.26
CA TRP A 125 3.62 -1.27 5.06
C TRP A 125 4.09 -1.05 6.51
N LEU A 126 5.00 -0.10 6.73
CA LEU A 126 5.31 0.35 8.09
C LEU A 126 4.07 0.98 8.75
N LEU A 127 3.29 1.79 8.03
CA LEU A 127 2.03 2.34 8.55
C LEU A 127 1.02 1.23 8.87
N PHE A 128 0.91 0.18 8.05
CA PHE A 128 0.08 -0.98 8.37
C PHE A 128 0.57 -1.73 9.60
N PHE A 129 1.88 -1.87 9.81
CA PHE A 129 2.40 -2.44 11.06
C PHE A 129 2.00 -1.59 12.26
N LEU A 130 2.21 -0.28 12.21
CA LEU A 130 1.85 0.62 13.31
C LEU A 130 0.34 0.58 13.60
N LEU A 131 -0.48 0.56 12.56
CA LEU A 131 -1.94 0.57 12.67
C LEU A 131 -2.49 -0.78 13.12
N LEU A 132 -2.14 -1.87 12.45
CA LEU A 132 -2.74 -3.20 12.62
C LEU A 132 -2.00 -4.05 13.64
N GLY A 133 -0.67 -3.95 13.67
CA GLY A 133 0.20 -4.70 14.59
C GLY A 133 0.27 -4.05 15.97
N LEU A 134 0.59 -2.76 16.01
CA LEU A 134 0.67 -1.99 17.27
C LEU A 134 -0.63 -1.27 17.66
N LYS A 135 -1.71 -1.47 16.90
CA LYS A 135 -3.05 -0.92 17.18
C LYS A 135 -3.05 0.61 17.36
N LYS A 136 -2.19 1.33 16.63
CA LYS A 136 -2.16 2.81 16.67
C LYS A 136 -3.28 3.39 15.81
N GLU A 137 -4.53 3.26 16.27
CA GLU A 137 -5.75 3.68 15.56
C GLU A 137 -5.79 5.17 15.18
N ARG A 138 -5.03 6.03 15.87
CA ARG A 138 -4.88 7.44 15.49
C ARG A 138 -4.33 7.64 14.07
N LEU A 139 -3.68 6.61 13.51
CA LEU A 139 -3.11 6.65 12.16
C LEU A 139 -4.10 6.21 11.08
N THR A 140 -5.27 5.67 11.41
CA THR A 140 -6.22 5.07 10.44
C THR A 140 -6.50 5.98 9.25
N ARG A 141 -6.83 7.26 9.50
CA ARG A 141 -7.14 8.22 8.42
C ARG A 141 -5.92 8.56 7.57
N TYR A 142 -4.76 8.71 8.20
CA TYR A 142 -3.50 8.99 7.50
C TYR A 142 -3.13 7.81 6.60
N THR A 143 -3.08 6.60 7.17
CA THR A 143 -2.80 5.35 6.45
C THR A 143 -3.79 5.11 5.33
N GLY A 144 -5.08 5.38 5.54
CA GLY A 144 -6.12 5.24 4.51
C GLY A 144 -5.89 6.14 3.30
N TRP A 145 -5.51 7.41 3.51
CA TRP A 145 -5.17 8.31 2.41
C TRP A 145 -3.87 7.93 1.70
N VAL A 146 -2.83 7.55 2.45
CA VAL A 146 -1.56 7.09 1.87
C VAL A 146 -1.81 5.87 0.99
N ALA A 147 -2.52 4.85 1.48
CA ALA A 147 -2.89 3.67 0.71
C ALA A 147 -3.69 4.00 -0.56
N ALA A 148 -4.66 4.92 -0.44
CA ALA A 148 -5.48 5.33 -1.57
C ALA A 148 -4.67 6.01 -2.67
N ILE A 149 -3.77 6.92 -2.30
CA ILE A 149 -2.92 7.64 -3.25
C ILE A 149 -1.88 6.71 -3.86
N GLU A 150 -1.22 5.88 -3.05
CA GLU A 150 -0.22 4.93 -3.52
C GLU A 150 -0.81 3.93 -4.52
N GLY A 151 -2.06 3.48 -4.31
CA GLY A 151 -2.75 2.62 -5.27
C GLY A 151 -2.77 3.20 -6.69
N TRP A 152 -2.96 4.52 -6.82
CA TRP A 152 -2.91 5.19 -8.12
C TRP A 152 -1.49 5.46 -8.59
N VAL A 153 -0.70 6.14 -7.75
CA VAL A 153 0.58 6.77 -8.14
C VAL A 153 1.69 5.74 -8.29
N THR A 154 1.68 4.67 -7.50
CA THR A 154 2.76 3.67 -7.46
C THR A 154 2.43 2.38 -8.19
N ALA A 155 1.16 2.17 -8.55
CA ALA A 155 0.71 0.91 -9.12
C ALA A 155 -0.17 1.08 -10.38
N ALA A 156 -1.37 1.65 -10.27
CA ALA A 156 -2.31 1.69 -11.40
C ALA A 156 -1.77 2.52 -12.58
N ILE A 157 -1.32 3.76 -12.33
CA ILE A 157 -0.79 4.63 -13.38
C ILE A 157 0.52 4.07 -13.95
N PRO A 158 1.54 3.70 -13.13
CA PRO A 158 2.75 3.07 -13.64
C PRO A 158 2.49 1.83 -14.48
N SER A 159 1.65 0.90 -14.01
CA SER A 159 1.29 -0.31 -14.74
C SER A 159 0.73 0.01 -16.13
N PHE A 160 -0.24 0.93 -16.19
CA PHE A 160 -0.87 1.30 -17.46
C PHE A 160 0.14 1.96 -18.42
N LEU A 161 0.98 2.87 -17.93
CA LEU A 161 2.01 3.52 -18.74
C LEU A 161 3.06 2.52 -19.26
N ILE A 162 3.48 1.56 -18.44
CA ILE A 162 4.41 0.50 -18.86
C ILE A 162 3.78 -0.37 -19.94
N MET A 163 2.53 -0.82 -19.73
CA MET A 163 1.82 -1.68 -20.69
C MET A 163 1.54 -0.99 -22.02
N THR A 164 1.40 0.34 -22.02
CA THR A 164 1.16 1.13 -23.22
C THR A 164 2.45 1.68 -23.87
N GLY A 165 3.62 1.45 -23.26
CA GLY A 165 4.90 1.93 -23.77
C GLY A 165 5.21 3.40 -23.51
N TYR A 166 4.43 4.07 -22.65
CA TYR A 166 4.62 5.48 -22.28
C TYR A 166 5.45 5.69 -21.00
N TRP A 167 6.09 4.63 -20.48
CA TRP A 167 7.04 4.72 -19.38
C TRP A 167 8.46 4.96 -19.92
N THR A 168 8.73 6.18 -20.36
CA THR A 168 9.90 6.49 -21.22
C THR A 168 11.05 7.21 -20.53
N GLU A 169 10.80 7.94 -19.44
CA GLU A 169 11.79 8.84 -18.81
C GLU A 169 12.10 8.42 -17.35
N PRO A 170 12.80 7.30 -17.11
CA PRO A 170 12.90 6.68 -15.79
C PRO A 170 13.54 7.58 -14.73
N ASN A 171 14.58 8.36 -15.06
CA ASN A 171 15.20 9.25 -14.07
C ASN A 171 14.28 10.42 -13.68
N ALA A 172 13.58 11.01 -14.65
CA ALA A 172 12.62 12.09 -14.40
C ALA A 172 11.41 11.57 -13.62
N ILE A 173 10.90 10.39 -13.97
CA ILE A 173 9.81 9.72 -13.27
C ILE A 173 10.21 9.43 -11.81
N ALA A 174 11.41 8.88 -11.58
CA ALA A 174 11.90 8.60 -10.24
C ALA A 174 11.99 9.87 -9.38
N LEU A 175 12.53 10.95 -9.94
CA LEU A 175 12.60 12.24 -9.26
C LEU A 175 11.21 12.81 -8.97
N ALA A 176 10.31 12.76 -9.95
CA ALA A 176 8.93 13.23 -9.81
C ALA A 176 8.19 12.46 -8.71
N LEU A 177 8.33 11.12 -8.69
CA LEU A 177 7.79 10.27 -7.64
C LEU A 177 8.41 10.65 -6.29
N LEU A 178 9.72 10.82 -6.18
CA LEU A 178 10.34 11.17 -4.89
C LEU A 178 9.79 12.50 -4.33
N VAL A 179 9.76 13.55 -5.17
CA VAL A 179 9.27 14.87 -4.77
C VAL A 179 7.78 14.82 -4.41
N PHE A 180 6.97 14.15 -5.23
CA PHE A 180 5.54 13.98 -4.97
C PHE A 180 5.29 13.32 -3.62
N GLY A 181 6.01 12.24 -3.31
CA GLY A 181 5.81 11.47 -2.08
C GLY A 181 6.12 12.27 -0.84
N VAL A 182 7.26 12.96 -0.83
CA VAL A 182 7.66 13.84 0.28
C VAL A 182 6.60 14.92 0.52
N VAL A 183 6.20 15.63 -0.53
CA VAL A 183 5.23 16.74 -0.41
C VAL A 183 3.88 16.24 0.07
N VAL A 184 3.35 15.18 -0.56
CA VAL A 184 2.00 14.68 -0.30
C VAL A 184 1.91 14.04 1.07
N PHE A 185 2.89 13.25 1.49
CA PHE A 185 2.87 12.58 2.79
C PHE A 185 3.04 13.56 3.95
N ILE A 186 3.86 14.60 3.80
CA ILE A 186 3.93 15.69 4.77
C ILE A 186 2.58 16.44 4.81
N ALA A 187 2.02 16.83 3.67
CA ALA A 187 0.74 17.53 3.63
C ALA A 187 -0.40 16.70 4.26
N LEU A 188 -0.46 15.40 3.95
CA LEU A 188 -1.42 14.47 4.54
C LEU A 188 -1.22 14.31 6.05
N TRP A 189 0.03 14.24 6.52
CA TRP A 189 0.31 14.13 7.95
C TRP A 189 -0.31 15.32 8.68
N TRP A 190 -0.01 16.52 8.21
CA TRP A 190 -0.56 17.74 8.80
C TRP A 190 -2.09 17.79 8.72
N GLY A 191 -2.67 17.45 7.57
CA GLY A 191 -4.13 17.48 7.38
C GLY A 191 -4.90 16.41 8.16
N THR A 192 -4.27 15.30 8.53
CA THR A 192 -4.96 14.17 9.18
C THR A 192 -4.66 14.03 10.67
N THR A 193 -3.52 14.53 11.16
CA THR A 193 -3.16 14.42 12.57
C THR A 193 -3.44 15.68 13.40
N HIS A 194 -3.66 16.85 12.76
CA HIS A 194 -3.94 18.11 13.47
C HIS A 194 -5.43 18.50 13.60
N GLU A 195 -6.40 17.70 13.14
CA GLU A 195 -7.84 17.97 13.33
C GLU A 195 -8.35 17.77 14.78
N TRP A 196 -7.50 18.00 15.79
CA TRP A 196 -7.79 17.84 17.22
C TRP A 196 -8.00 19.20 17.94
N SER A 197 -9.02 19.99 17.54
CA SER A 197 -9.61 20.97 18.48
C SER A 197 -11.04 21.43 18.14
N LEU A 198 -11.41 21.62 16.87
CA LEU A 198 -12.66 22.33 16.55
C LEU A 198 -13.94 21.52 16.83
N ARG A 199 -13.93 20.20 16.62
CA ARG A 199 -15.13 19.36 16.86
C ARG A 199 -15.35 19.01 18.33
N ALA A 200 -14.29 18.97 19.14
CA ALA A 200 -14.38 18.81 20.59
C ALA A 200 -14.88 20.10 21.25
N PHE A 201 -14.42 21.27 20.78
CA PHE A 201 -14.91 22.58 21.22
C PHE A 201 -16.40 22.80 20.89
N GLN A 202 -16.86 22.40 19.70
CA GLN A 202 -18.28 22.53 19.32
C GLN A 202 -19.23 21.58 20.06
N ARG A 203 -18.76 20.42 20.54
CA ARG A 203 -19.58 19.51 21.37
C ARG A 203 -19.63 19.94 22.84
N GLY A 204 -18.57 20.55 23.37
CA GLY A 204 -18.57 21.11 24.74
C GLY A 204 -19.53 22.29 24.93
N TYR A 205 -19.77 23.09 23.89
CA TYR A 205 -20.66 24.26 23.97
C TYR A 205 -22.16 23.92 23.90
N ARG A 206 -22.53 22.74 23.37
CA ARG A 206 -23.94 22.32 23.25
C ARG A 206 -24.47 21.52 24.44
N ALA A 207 -23.64 21.26 25.45
CA ALA A 207 -23.99 20.46 26.62
C ALA A 207 -24.24 21.28 27.90
N MET A 208 -24.37 22.61 27.81
CA MET A 208 -24.92 23.40 28.94
C MET A 208 -26.44 23.36 28.89
N PRO A 209 -27.12 22.79 29.90
CA PRO A 209 -28.56 22.93 30.02
C PRO A 209 -28.85 24.40 30.31
N THR A 210 -29.64 25.05 29.46
CA THR A 210 -30.33 26.28 29.85
C THR A 210 -31.35 25.89 30.91
N SER A 211 -31.03 26.14 32.17
CA SER A 211 -31.99 26.04 33.26
C SER A 211 -33.13 27.04 33.05
N ARG A 212 -34.34 26.51 32.88
CA ARG A 212 -35.60 27.18 33.17
C ARG A 212 -36.53 26.18 33.82
#